data_AF-A0A524IKQ8-F1
#
_entry.id   AF-A0A524IKQ8-F1
#
_cell.length_a   1.000
_cell.length_b   1.000
_cell.length_c   1.000
_cell.angle_alpha   90.00
_cell.angle_beta   90.00
_cell.angle_gamma   90.00
#
_symmetry.space_group_name_H-M   'P 1'
#
loop_
_entity.id
_entity.type
_entity.pdbx_description
1 polymer ?
#
loop_
_entity_poly.entity_id
_entity_poly.type
_entity_poly.pdbx_seq_one_letter_code
_entity_poly.pdbx_strand_id
1 'polypeptide(L)' 'MDKIKLIFEKVKQFLKEAKIELKKVTWPTPKQTLASTSVVIVVVVIISVFLGIVDFGLSKIIRLALG' A
#
# COMPACT_ATOMS: atom_id res chain seq x y z
N MET A 1 12.24 -37.82 25.04
CA MET A 1 12.95 -36.54 24.72
C MET A 1 13.23 -36.38 23.22
N ASP A 2 13.08 -37.45 22.42
CA ASP A 2 13.43 -37.46 20.99
C ASP A 2 12.42 -36.74 20.09
N LYS A 3 11.13 -36.75 20.45
CA LYS A 3 10.10 -35.99 19.72
C LYS A 3 10.37 -34.47 19.75
N ILE A 4 10.92 -33.95 20.85
CA ILE A 4 11.25 -32.53 21.00
C ILE A 4 12.42 -32.15 20.09
N LYS A 5 13.47 -32.98 20.02
CA LYS A 5 14.58 -32.80 19.07
C LYS A 5 14.09 -32.83 17.62
N LEU A 6 13.15 -33.73 17.32
CA LEU A 6 12.59 -33.88 15.97
C LEU A 6 11.74 -32.68 15.54
N ILE A 7 10.99 -32.08 16.47
CA ILE A 7 10.25 -30.83 16.23
C ILE A 7 11.22 -29.66 16.04
N PHE A 8 12.30 -29.60 16.83
CA PHE A 8 13.30 -28.54 16.73
C PHE A 8 14.02 -28.54 15.38
N GLU A 9 14.41 -29.73 14.88
CA GLU A 9 14.99 -29.87 13.55
C GLU A 9 14.00 -29.52 12.43
N LYS A 10 12.71 -29.90 12.56
CA LYS A 10 11.67 -29.50 11.60
C LYS A 10 11.48 -27.98 11.55
N VAL A 11 11.44 -27.30 12.69
CA VAL A 11 11.29 -25.83 12.75
C VAL A 11 12.50 -25.14 12.14
N LYS A 12 13.71 -25.62 12.44
CA LYS A 12 14.95 -25.10 11.86
C LYS A 12 14.99 -25.25 10.34
N GLN A 13 14.52 -26.38 9.84
CA GLN A 13 14.37 -26.63 8.40
C GLN A 13 13.32 -25.69 7.77
N PHE A 14 12.14 -25.52 8.41
CA PHE A 14 11.11 -24.57 7.98
C PHE A 14 11.60 -23.13 7.89
N LEU A 15 12.34 -22.65 8.90
CA LEU A 15 12.91 -21.30 8.89
C LEU A 15 13.97 -21.14 7.79
N LYS A 16 14.74 -22.20 7.51
CA LYS A 16 15.74 -22.21 6.44
C LYS A 16 15.08 -22.12 5.06
N GLU A 17 14.00 -22.88 4.86
CA GLU A 17 13.18 -22.84 3.64
C GLU A 17 12.47 -21.49 3.47
N ALA A 18 11.85 -20.96 4.53
CA ALA A 18 11.23 -19.64 4.52
C ALA A 18 12.23 -18.53 4.16
N LYS A 19 13.46 -18.60 4.66
CA LYS A 19 14.54 -17.66 4.31
C LYS A 19 14.95 -17.76 2.82
N ILE A 20 14.85 -18.94 2.22
CA ILE A 20 15.14 -19.16 0.79
C ILE A 20 14.01 -18.57 -0.07
N GLU A 21 12.74 -18.78 0.30
CA GLU A 21 11.59 -18.19 -0.40
C GLU A 21 11.56 -16.66 -0.27
N LEU A 22 11.88 -16.13 0.91
CA LEU A 22 12.03 -14.68 1.12
C LEU A 22 13.16 -14.07 0.28
N LYS A 23 14.18 -14.84 -0.11
CA LYS A 23 15.21 -14.37 -1.06
C LYS A 23 14.71 -14.35 -2.51
N LYS A 24 13.66 -15.11 -2.85
CA LYS A 24 13.01 -15.06 -4.16
C LYS A 24 12.00 -13.91 -4.27
N VAL A 25 11.62 -13.29 -3.16
CA VAL A 25 10.86 -12.03 -3.18
C VAL A 25 11.73 -10.97 -3.84
N THR A 26 11.40 -10.66 -5.09
CA THR A 26 11.98 -9.55 -5.83
C THR A 26 11.44 -8.27 -5.21
N TRP A 27 12.17 -7.75 -4.22
CA TRP A 27 11.89 -6.42 -3.70
C TRP A 27 11.92 -5.42 -4.86
N PRO A 28 10.84 -4.66 -5.05
CA PRO A 28 10.76 -3.68 -6.11
C PRO A 28 11.91 -2.68 -5.95
N THR A 29 12.61 -2.42 -7.05
CA THR A 29 13.68 -1.42 -7.05
C THR A 29 13.06 -0.04 -6.78
N PRO A 30 13.75 0.88 -6.06
CA PRO A 30 13.20 2.19 -5.67
C PRO A 30 12.62 2.99 -6.83
N LYS A 31 13.15 2.77 -8.04
CA LYS A 31 12.68 3.40 -9.28
C LYS A 31 11.25 2.98 -9.67
N GLN A 32 10.88 1.72 -9.45
CA GLN A 32 9.53 1.22 -9.72
C GLN A 32 8.52 1.73 -8.69
N THR A 33 8.92 1.74 -7.41
CA THR A 33 8.08 2.30 -6.34
C THR A 33 7.77 3.77 -6.58
N LEU A 34 8.77 4.57 -6.98
CA LEU A 34 8.55 5.99 -7.31
C LEU A 34 7.63 6.19 -8.52
N ALA A 35 7.74 5.34 -9.54
CA ALA A 35 6.86 5.41 -10.72
C ALA A 35 5.40 5.06 -10.36
N SER A 36 5.17 4.07 -9.50
CA SER A 36 3.82 3.74 -9.05
C SER A 36 3.24 4.82 -8.14
N THR A 37 4.06 5.41 -7.25
CA THR A 37 3.60 6.49 -6.35
C THR A 37 3.33 7.78 -7.11
N SER A 38 4.09 8.12 -8.16
CA SER A 38 3.87 9.35 -8.94
C SER A 38 2.52 9.36 -9.65
N VAL A 39 2.10 8.23 -10.20
CA VAL A 39 0.75 8.08 -10.81
C VAL A 39 -0.35 8.33 -9.79
N VAL A 40 -0.22 7.75 -8.58
CA VAL A 40 -1.19 7.96 -7.50
C VAL A 40 -1.28 9.44 -7.11
N ILE A 41 -0.14 10.13 -6.99
CA ILE A 41 -0.11 11.56 -6.67
C ILE A 41 -0.87 12.37 -7.72
N VAL A 42 -0.65 12.11 -9.01
CA VAL A 42 -1.35 12.82 -10.10
C VAL A 42 -2.85 12.59 -10.01
N VAL A 43 -3.29 11.36 -9.80
CA VAL A 43 -4.71 11.01 -9.67
C VAL A 43 -5.35 11.72 -8.46
N VAL A 44 -4.67 11.72 -7.32
CA VAL A 44 -5.14 12.41 -6.11
C VAL A 44 -5.30 13.90 -6.36
N VAL A 45 -4.32 14.56 -6.99
CA VAL A 45 -4.40 15.99 -7.31
C VAL A 45 -5.60 16.31 -8.19
N ILE A 46 -5.85 15.51 -9.24
CA ILE A 46 -7.01 15.71 -10.14
C ILE A 46 -8.32 15.60 -9.36
N ILE A 47 -8.47 14.55 -8.55
CA ILE A 47 -9.68 14.32 -7.76
C ILE A 47 -9.89 15.44 -6.73
N SER A 48 -8.83 15.87 -6.03
CA SER A 48 -8.90 16.96 -5.06
C SER A 48 -9.32 18.29 -5.69
N VAL A 49 -8.81 18.61 -6.88
CA VAL A 49 -9.23 19.82 -7.61
C VAL A 49 -10.70 19.72 -8.02
N PHE A 50 -11.12 18.58 -8.56
CA PHE A 50 -12.51 18.36 -8.96
C PHE A 50 -13.47 18.52 -7.77
N LEU A 51 -13.20 17.83 -6.66
CA LEU A 51 -14.00 17.94 -5.45
C LEU A 51 -14.01 19.38 -4.93
N GLY A 52 -12.85 20.05 -4.86
CA GLY A 52 -12.78 21.45 -4.42
C GLY A 52 -13.64 22.41 -5.25
N ILE A 53 -13.71 22.21 -6.57
CA ILE A 53 -14.60 23.00 -7.44
C ILE A 53 -16.07 22.71 -7.12
N VAL A 54 -16.42 21.43 -6.97
CA VAL A 54 -17.79 21.00 -6.65
C VAL A 54 -18.22 21.54 -5.29
N ASP A 55 -17.39 21.39 -4.26
CA ASP A 55 -17.64 21.88 -2.90
C ASP A 55 -17.82 23.40 -2.88
N PHE A 56 -16.99 24.14 -3.62
CA PHE A 56 -17.12 25.59 -3.73
C PHE A 56 -18.40 26.01 -4.47
N GLY A 57 -18.75 25.30 -5.55
CA GLY A 57 -19.98 25.49 -6.30
C GLY A 57 -21.22 25.24 -5.45
N LEU A 58 -21.28 24.08 -4.78
CA LEU A 58 -22.36 23.74 -3.85
C LEU A 58 -22.46 24.74 -2.70
N SER A 59 -21.34 25.13 -2.10
CA SER A 59 -21.33 26.09 -0.99
C SER A 59 -21.93 27.44 -1.39
N LYS A 60 -21.67 27.90 -2.63
CA LYS A 60 -22.31 29.11 -3.18
C LYS A 60 -23.81 28.92 -3.40
N ILE A 61 -24.22 27.81 -3.99
CA ILE A 61 -25.64 27.51 -4.26
C ILE A 61 -26.43 27.42 -2.94
N ILE A 62 -25.89 26.71 -1.95
CA ILE A 62 -26.51 26.55 -0.62
C ILE A 62 -26.62 27.92 0.07
N ARG A 63 -25.59 28.77 0.02
CA ARG A 63 -25.66 30.13 0.57
C ARG A 63 -26.71 31.01 -0.12
N LEU A 64 -26.94 30.81 -1.41
CA LEU A 64 -27.98 31.50 -2.18
C LEU A 64 -29.39 30.97 -1.91
N ALA A 65 -29.52 29.70 -1.48
CA ALA A 65 -30.80 29.08 -1.20
C ALA A 65 -31.26 29.26 0.27
N LEU A 66 -30.31 29.42 1.20
CA LEU A 66 -30.57 29.65 2.63
C LEU A 66 -30.55 31.14 3.02
N GLY A 67 -30.10 32.02 2.13
CA GLY A 67 -30.21 33.48 2.26
C GLY A 67 -31.40 33.98 1.45
#